data_AF-A0A3B9PIU0-F1
#
_entry.id   AF-A0A3B9PIU0-F1
#
_cell.length_a   1.000
_cell.length_b   1.000
_cell.length_c   1.000
_cell.angle_alpha   90.00
_cell.angle_beta   90.00
_cell.angle_gamma   90.00
#
_symmetry.space_group_name_H-M   'P 1'
#
loop_
_entity.id
_entity.type
_entity.pdbx_description
1 polymer ?
#
loop_
_entity_poly.entity_id
_entity_poly.type
_entity_poly.pdbx_seq_one_letter_code
_entity_poly.pdbx_strand_id
1 'polypeptide(L)' 'IYENCVRAVEDGADMASARERVLADPRVSSRAADTAGFESNIGKYVSLAYLEAEREAF' A
#
# COMPACT_ATOMS: atom_id res chain seq x y z
N ILE A 1 -2.02 1.84 4.75
CA ILE A 1 -1.81 0.95 3.58
C ILE A 1 -3.06 0.94 2.72
N TYR A 2 -4.16 0.29 3.15
CA TYR A 2 -5.40 0.16 2.37
C TYR A 2 -5.97 1.47 1.80
N GLU A 3 -6.09 2.56 2.57
CA GLU A 3 -6.56 3.85 2.02
C GLU A 3 -5.75 4.36 0.82
N ASN A 4 -4.42 4.18 0.81
CA ASN A 4 -3.59 4.59 -0.33
C ASN A 4 -3.80 3.65 -1.53
N CYS A 5 -4.09 2.38 -1.29
CA CYS A 5 -4.44 1.41 -2.32
C CYS A 5 -5.81 1.73 -2.93
N VAL A 6 -6.83 2.03 -2.11
CA VAL A 6 -8.15 2.48 -2.59
C VAL A 6 -8.01 3.72 -3.47
N ARG A 7 -7.32 4.76 -3.00
CA ARG A 7 -7.09 5.96 -3.81
C ARG A 7 -6.34 5.68 -5.11
N ALA A 8 -5.38 4.76 -5.08
CA ALA A 8 -4.67 4.37 -6.30
C ALA A 8 -5.61 3.69 -7.31
N VAL A 9 -6.49 2.78 -6.86
CA VAL A 9 -7.49 2.14 -7.71
C VAL A 9 -8.50 3.16 -8.25
N GLU A 10 -9.00 4.07 -7.41
CA GLU A 10 -9.90 5.16 -7.81
C GLU A 10 -9.24 6.10 -8.84
N ASP A 11 -7.94 6.37 -8.69
CA ASP A 11 -7.14 7.17 -9.63
C ASP A 11 -6.78 6.39 -10.92
N GLY A 12 -7.12 5.09 -11.02
CA GLY A 12 -6.71 4.21 -12.13
C GLY A 12 -5.20 3.92 -12.18
N ALA A 13 -4.51 4.10 -11.05
CA ALA A 13 -3.08 3.85 -10.91
C ALA A 13 -2.78 2.39 -10.56
N ASP A 14 -1.60 1.92 -10.95
CA ASP A 14 -1.19 0.53 -10.74
C ASP A 14 -0.70 0.24 -9.30
N MET A 15 -0.48 -1.04 -9.01
CA MET A 15 0.01 -1.51 -7.72
C MET A 15 1.39 -0.94 -7.34
N ALA A 16 2.25 -0.66 -8.33
CA ALA A 16 3.56 -0.05 -8.10
C ALA A 16 3.38 1.39 -7.57
N SER A 17 2.52 2.17 -8.22
CA SER A 17 2.15 3.52 -7.78
C SER A 17 1.49 3.51 -6.40
N ALA A 18 0.63 2.51 -6.13
CA ALA A 18 0.04 2.32 -4.81
C ALA A 18 1.10 2.06 -3.73
N ARG A 19 2.13 1.25 -4.05
CA ARG A 19 3.25 0.98 -3.14
C ARG A 19 4.03 2.24 -2.81
N GLU A 20 4.33 3.07 -3.80
CA GLU A 20 5.03 4.34 -3.59
C GLU A 20 4.24 5.28 -2.68
N ARG A 21 2.93 5.41 -2.90
CA ARG A 21 2.03 6.18 -2.03
C ARG A 21 2.01 5.63 -0.60
N VAL A 22 1.98 4.31 -0.44
CA VAL A 22 2.06 3.65 0.86
C VAL A 22 3.38 3.93 1.57
N LEU A 23 4.51 3.86 0.87
CA LEU A 23 5.84 4.14 1.44
C LEU A 23 6.03 5.63 1.76
N ALA A 24 5.37 6.53 1.04
CA ALA A 24 5.39 7.97 1.31
C ALA A 24 4.49 8.38 2.48
N ASP A 25 3.51 7.56 2.87
CA ASP A 25 2.59 7.86 3.99
C ASP A 25 3.34 7.90 5.33
N PRO A 26 3.33 9.04 6.06
CA PRO A 26 4.01 9.17 7.36
C PRO A 26 3.57 8.13 8.40
N ARG A 27 2.32 7.65 8.32
CA ARG A 27 1.80 6.62 9.22
C ARG A 27 2.47 5.26 8.99
N VAL A 28 2.99 5.05 7.79
CA VAL A 28 3.67 3.82 7.36
C VAL A 28 5.18 3.97 7.47
N SER A 29 5.75 5.05 6.92
CA SER A 29 7.20 5.28 6.92
C SER A 29 7.77 5.45 8.33
N SER A 30 7.02 6.07 9.26
CA SER A 30 7.42 6.16 10.68
C SER A 30 7.59 4.80 11.36
N ARG A 31 7.00 3.73 10.82
CA ARG A 31 7.09 2.38 11.38
C ARG A 31 8.24 1.56 10.81
N ALA A 32 8.94 2.06 9.79
CA ALA A 32 10.00 1.31 9.11
C ALA A 32 11.16 0.92 10.04
N ALA A 33 11.57 1.82 10.94
CA ALA A 33 12.69 1.59 11.85
C ALA A 33 12.37 0.59 12.97
N ASP A 34 11.13 0.59 13.46
CA ASP A 34 10.75 -0.19 14.66
C ASP A 34 10.06 -1.52 14.32
N THR A 35 9.73 -1.76 13.05
CA THR A 35 9.01 -2.96 12.63
C THR A 35 9.99 -3.99 12.06
N ALA A 36 10.22 -5.08 12.80
CA ALA A 36 11.06 -6.17 12.33
C ALA A 36 10.53 -6.75 11.01
N GLY A 37 11.38 -6.78 9.99
CA GLY A 37 11.01 -7.27 8.66
C GLY A 37 10.06 -6.33 7.89
N PHE A 38 10.05 -5.03 8.19
CA PHE A 38 9.25 -4.05 7.45
C PHE A 38 9.47 -4.15 5.93
N GLU A 39 10.72 -4.00 5.49
CA GLU A 39 11.08 -4.01 4.06
C GLU A 39 10.69 -5.30 3.34
N SER A 40 10.82 -6.44 4.01
CA SER A 40 10.53 -7.75 3.41
C SER A 40 9.03 -8.09 3.36
N ASN A 41 8.19 -7.37 4.12
CA ASN A 41 6.75 -7.66 4.21
C ASN A 41 5.86 -6.54 3.68
N ILE A 42 6.31 -5.28 3.65
CA ILE A 42 5.49 -4.14 3.24
C ILE A 42 4.91 -4.33 1.83
N GLY A 43 5.69 -4.89 0.89
CA GLY A 43 5.22 -5.21 -0.46
C GLY A 43 4.05 -6.19 -0.46
N LYS A 44 4.07 -7.23 0.39
CA LYS A 44 2.99 -8.23 0.49
C LYS A 44 1.70 -7.60 0.98
N TYR A 45 1.80 -6.74 2.00
CA TYR A 45 0.63 -6.03 2.54
C TYR A 45 0.05 -5.03 1.54
N VAL A 46 0.89 -4.36 0.75
CA VAL A 46 0.43 -3.51 -0.36
C VAL A 46 -0.29 -4.35 -1.41
N SER A 47 0.29 -5.47 -1.85
CA SER A 47 -0.35 -6.33 -2.86
C SER A 47 -1.71 -6.85 -2.38
N LEU A 48 -1.81 -7.30 -1.13
CA LEU A 48 -3.08 -7.75 -0.56
C LEU A 48 -4.12 -6.63 -0.54
N ALA A 49 -3.76 -5.45 -0.01
CA ALA A 49 -4.67 -4.33 0.11
C ALA A 49 -5.09 -3.74 -1.25
N TYR A 50 -4.20 -3.75 -2.24
CA TYR A 50 -4.51 -3.29 -3.60
C TYR A 50 -5.48 -4.24 -4.30
N LEU A 51 -5.24 -5.56 -4.23
CA LEU A 51 -6.17 -6.54 -4.81
C LEU A 51 -7.54 -6.52 -4.12
N GLU A 52 -7.58 -6.28 -2.81
CA GLU A 52 -8.83 -6.10 -2.07
C GLU A 52 -9.58 -4.83 -2.52
N ALA A 53 -8.88 -3.71 -2.70
CA ALA A 53 -9.45 -2.47 -3.21
C ALA A 53 -9.96 -2.60 -4.65
N GLU A 54 -9.20 -3.25 -5.55
CA GLU A 54 -9.65 -3.52 -6.93
C GLU A 54 -10.93 -4.36 -6.95
N ARG A 55 -10.98 -5.43 -6.14
CA ARG A 55 -12.15 -6.31 -6.03
C ARG A 55 -13.40 -5.59 -5.49
N GLU A 56 -13.24 -4.53 -4.70
CA GLU A 56 -14.38 -3.77 -4.18
C GLU A 56 -14.83 -2.65 -5.11
N ALA A 57 -13.95 -2.20 -6.00
CA ALA A 57 -14.26 -1.19 -7.01
C ALA A 57 -14.93 -1.76 -8.28
N PHE A 58 -14.80 -3.08 -8.55
CA PHE A 58 -15.30 -3.77 -9.75
C PHE A 58 -16.01 -5.08 -9.43
#